data_AF-A0A8T4T093-F1
#
_entry.id   AF-A0A8T4T093-F1
#
_cell.length_a   1.000
_cell.length_b   1.000
_cell.length_c   1.000
_cell.angle_alpha   90.00
_cell.angle_beta   90.00
_cell.angle_gamma   90.00
#
_symmetry.space_group_name_H-M   'P 1'
#
loop_
_entity.id
_entity.type
_entity.pdbx_description
1 polymer ?
#
loop_
_entity_poly.entity_id
_entity_poly.type
_entity_poly.pdbx_seq_one_letter_code
_entity_poly.pdbx_strand_id
1 'polypeptide(L)'
;MSLNYQRDSYNLWKSVLATYKDEETKKVFSIENSAKMSTEELRKILLKYKIALQPNKHISTWQTIAKTIDKEWGSMLNLIKSNDSDYLKLRETIQKQHKKGFPYLSGPKIFNYWCFILREYGKINLKNDEYIEIAPDTHITQCSVKLGIITPEEAATVSKEIISARWRSILEHTAIKPIEMHPPLWFWSRNNFQFQLS
;
A
#
# COMPACT_ATOMS: atom_id res chain seq x y z
N MET A 1 -0.28 5.81 2.85
CA MET A 1 0.04 4.43 2.41
C MET A 1 1.50 4.04 2.54
N SER A 2 2.47 4.89 2.16
CA SER A 2 3.91 4.57 2.29
C SER A 2 4.34 4.18 3.71
N LEU A 3 3.69 4.73 4.74
CA LEU A 3 3.95 4.40 6.15
C LEU A 3 3.16 3.18 6.66
N ASN A 4 2.48 2.41 5.80
CA ASN A 4 1.78 1.17 6.15
C ASN A 4 2.69 -0.08 6.10
N TYR A 5 3.99 0.11 6.28
CA TYR A 5 4.97 -0.97 6.28
C TYR A 5 5.26 -1.41 7.72
N GLN A 6 5.24 -2.73 7.98
CA GLN A 6 5.56 -3.35 9.29
C GLN A 6 4.80 -2.76 10.49
N ARG A 7 3.50 -2.44 10.33
CA ARG A 7 2.66 -1.96 11.42
C ARG A 7 1.22 -2.42 11.27
N ASP A 8 0.45 -2.26 12.35
CA ASP A 8 -0.99 -2.44 12.33
C ASP A 8 -1.65 -1.36 11.44
N SER A 9 -2.27 -1.81 10.34
CA SER A 9 -2.94 -0.94 9.36
C SER A 9 -4.18 -0.26 9.93
N TYR A 10 -4.91 -0.90 10.85
CA TYR A 10 -6.13 -0.35 11.44
C TYR A 10 -5.82 0.84 12.36
N ASN A 11 -4.82 0.69 13.21
CA ASN A 11 -4.30 1.78 14.04
C ASN A 11 -3.74 2.92 13.17
N LEU A 12 -3.06 2.60 12.06
CA LEU A 12 -2.63 3.64 11.11
C LEU A 12 -3.82 4.42 10.54
N TRP A 13 -4.87 3.74 10.07
CA TRP A 13 -6.04 4.43 9.50
C TRP A 13 -6.82 5.24 10.54
N LYS A 14 -6.91 4.76 11.80
CA LYS A 14 -7.42 5.55 12.92
C LYS A 14 -6.61 6.83 13.14
N SER A 15 -5.27 6.72 13.16
CA SER A 15 -4.36 7.86 13.25
C SER A 15 -4.55 8.84 12.09
N VAL A 16 -4.66 8.33 10.85
CA VAL A 16 -4.90 9.14 9.65
C VAL A 16 -6.22 9.90 9.76
N LEU A 17 -7.30 9.25 10.19
CA LEU A 17 -8.60 9.89 10.37
C LEU A 17 -8.54 10.99 11.44
N ALA A 18 -7.86 10.74 12.56
CA ALA A 18 -7.69 11.73 13.62
C ALA A 18 -6.91 12.96 13.11
N THR A 19 -5.79 12.77 12.40
CA THR A 19 -5.03 13.86 11.77
C THR A 19 -5.85 14.60 10.72
N TYR A 20 -6.69 13.91 9.95
CA TYR A 20 -7.50 14.55 8.91
C TYR A 20 -8.59 15.45 9.50
N LYS A 21 -9.18 15.04 10.63
CA LYS A 21 -10.23 15.79 11.33
C LYS A 21 -9.70 16.98 12.15
N ASP A 22 -8.42 17.01 12.46
CA ASP A 22 -7.80 18.11 13.20
C ASP A 22 -7.27 19.19 12.25
N GLU A 23 -7.87 20.39 12.33
CA GLU A 23 -7.55 21.57 11.53
C GLU A 23 -6.07 21.96 11.55
N GLU A 24 -5.38 21.77 12.68
CA GLU A 24 -3.96 22.10 12.80
C GLU A 24 -3.06 21.13 12.03
N THR A 25 -3.52 19.90 11.85
CA THR A 25 -2.69 18.81 11.32
C THR A 25 -3.06 18.39 9.92
N LYS A 26 -4.32 18.56 9.49
CA LYS A 26 -4.80 18.11 8.17
C LYS A 26 -3.98 18.63 6.99
N LYS A 27 -3.27 19.75 7.16
CA LYS A 27 -2.37 20.32 6.15
C LYS A 27 -1.29 19.34 5.65
N VAL A 28 -0.90 18.32 6.41
CA VAL A 28 0.04 17.29 5.92
C VAL A 28 -0.52 16.43 4.78
N PHE A 29 -1.83 16.43 4.54
CA PHE A 29 -2.41 15.73 3.39
C PHE A 29 -2.31 16.53 2.09
N SER A 30 -1.89 17.81 2.14
CA SER A 30 -1.47 18.56 0.94
C SER A 30 -0.03 18.19 0.58
N ILE A 31 0.18 17.86 -0.70
CA ILE A 31 1.51 17.55 -1.25
C ILE A 31 2.42 18.77 -1.13
N GLU A 32 1.94 19.93 -1.57
CA GLU A 32 2.67 21.19 -1.51
C GLU A 32 3.09 21.54 -0.06
N ASN A 33 2.14 21.49 0.88
CA ASN A 33 2.43 21.79 2.28
C ASN A 33 3.45 20.81 2.84
N SER A 34 3.30 19.51 2.59
CA SER A 34 4.25 18.51 3.05
C SER A 34 5.64 18.64 2.42
N ALA A 35 5.72 19.11 1.17
CA ALA A 35 6.97 19.30 0.47
C ALA A 35 7.76 20.51 1.00
N LYS A 36 7.06 21.61 1.29
CA LYS A 36 7.64 22.91 1.68
C LYS A 36 7.85 23.07 3.19
N MET A 37 7.05 22.38 4.02
CA MET A 37 7.14 22.46 5.48
C MET A 37 8.50 22.01 6.00
N SER A 38 8.98 22.65 7.07
CA SER A 38 10.21 22.24 7.74
C SER A 38 10.10 20.80 8.28
N THR A 39 11.23 20.11 8.40
CA THR A 39 11.26 18.74 8.93
C THR A 39 10.71 18.68 10.36
N GLU A 40 11.00 19.70 11.17
CA GLU A 40 10.57 19.83 12.57
C GLU A 40 9.06 19.98 12.70
N GLU A 41 8.44 20.85 11.90
CA GLU A 41 6.98 21.02 11.89
C GLU A 41 6.29 19.76 11.38
N LEU A 42 6.80 19.16 10.31
CA LEU A 42 6.25 17.92 9.77
C LEU A 42 6.34 16.77 10.79
N ARG A 43 7.47 16.69 11.52
CA ARG A 43 7.67 15.76 12.63
C ARG A 43 6.64 15.97 13.73
N LYS A 44 6.46 17.21 14.19
CA LYS A 44 5.46 17.54 15.23
C LYS A 44 4.06 17.05 14.82
N ILE A 45 3.65 17.32 13.59
CA ILE A 45 2.32 16.97 13.11
C ILE A 45 2.16 15.46 12.95
N LEU A 46 3.07 14.79 12.25
CA LEU A 46 2.94 13.36 11.95
C LEU A 46 3.07 12.49 13.22
N LEU A 47 3.72 12.98 14.27
CA LEU A 47 3.81 12.29 15.56
C LEU A 47 2.58 12.53 16.47
N LYS A 48 1.86 13.66 16.36
CA LYS A 48 0.73 14.03 17.25
C LYS A 48 -0.30 12.89 17.41
N TYR A 49 -0.77 12.35 16.29
CA TYR A 49 -1.70 11.20 16.27
C TYR A 49 -1.03 9.88 15.87
N LYS A 50 0.31 9.82 15.83
CA LYS A 50 1.08 8.61 15.52
C LYS A 50 0.86 8.07 14.09
N ILE A 51 0.67 8.96 13.11
CA ILE A 51 0.84 8.58 11.68
C ILE A 51 2.29 8.13 11.46
N ALA A 52 3.26 8.90 11.97
CA ALA A 52 4.63 8.47 12.08
C ALA A 52 4.87 7.77 13.43
N LEU A 53 5.61 6.67 13.41
CA LEU A 53 6.10 5.99 14.61
C LEU A 53 7.62 6.17 14.77
N GLN A 54 8.32 6.37 13.64
CA GLN A 54 9.76 6.62 13.63
C GLN A 54 10.02 8.10 13.35
N PRO A 55 10.48 8.90 14.34
CA PRO A 55 10.52 10.36 14.29
C PRO A 55 11.47 10.93 13.23
N ASN A 56 12.35 10.12 12.67
CA ASN A 56 13.28 10.51 11.61
C ASN A 56 12.92 9.84 10.29
N LYS A 57 12.92 8.50 10.25
CA LYS A 57 12.75 7.73 9.01
C LYS A 57 11.37 7.94 8.35
N HIS A 58 10.28 7.95 9.12
CA HIS A 58 8.94 8.14 8.56
C HIS A 58 8.73 9.57 8.07
N ILE A 59 9.30 10.54 8.77
CA ILE A 59 9.23 11.97 8.39
C ILE A 59 9.98 12.19 7.08
N SER A 60 11.22 11.70 7.00
CA SER A 60 12.02 11.71 5.78
C SER A 60 11.29 11.00 4.62
N THR A 61 10.68 9.84 4.88
CA THR A 61 9.91 9.09 3.87
C THR A 61 8.73 9.89 3.35
N TRP A 62 7.92 10.46 4.24
CA TRP A 62 6.76 11.28 3.89
C TRP A 62 7.18 12.50 3.07
N GLN A 63 8.17 13.25 3.55
CA GLN A 63 8.63 14.47 2.92
C GLN A 63 9.31 14.19 1.56
N THR A 64 10.05 13.10 1.43
CA THR A 64 10.69 12.71 0.16
C THR A 64 9.66 12.44 -0.91
N ILE A 65 8.59 11.70 -0.57
CA ILE A 65 7.49 11.44 -1.51
C ILE A 65 6.78 12.74 -1.87
N ALA A 66 6.45 13.57 -0.87
CA ALA A 66 5.79 14.85 -1.12
C ALA A 66 6.61 15.75 -2.05
N LYS A 67 7.92 15.92 -1.77
CA LYS A 67 8.84 16.71 -2.61
C LYS A 67 8.95 16.17 -4.03
N THR A 68 9.02 14.85 -4.17
CA THR A 68 9.08 14.21 -5.49
C THR A 68 7.79 14.48 -6.27
N ILE A 69 6.63 14.32 -5.63
CA ILE A 69 5.34 14.55 -6.30
C ILE A 69 5.15 16.01 -6.65
N ASP A 70 5.44 16.92 -5.72
CA ASP A 70 5.32 18.36 -5.89
C ASP A 70 6.15 18.84 -7.08
N LYS A 71 7.41 18.40 -7.16
CA LYS A 71 8.34 18.79 -8.22
C LYS A 71 7.94 18.26 -9.60
N GLU A 72 7.61 16.97 -9.69
CA GLU A 72 7.45 16.30 -11.00
C GLU A 72 6.01 16.38 -11.53
N TRP A 73 5.00 16.48 -10.64
CA TRP A 73 3.59 16.45 -11.04
C TRP A 73 2.70 17.50 -10.32
N GLY A 74 3.17 18.15 -9.25
CA GLY A 74 2.40 19.05 -8.39
C GLY A 74 1.33 18.37 -7.53
N SER A 75 0.73 17.28 -7.99
CA SER A 75 -0.30 16.54 -7.26
C SER A 75 -0.28 15.04 -7.55
N MET A 76 -0.84 14.26 -6.62
CA MET A 76 -1.01 12.82 -6.81
C MET A 76 -1.92 12.50 -8.01
N LEU A 77 -2.96 13.31 -8.25
CA LEU A 77 -3.86 13.12 -9.39
C LEU A 77 -3.13 13.33 -10.72
N ASN A 78 -2.22 14.31 -10.79
CA ASN A 78 -1.42 14.55 -11.99
C ASN A 78 -0.42 13.41 -12.25
N LEU A 79 0.17 12.82 -11.20
CA LEU A 79 0.99 11.60 -11.33
C LEU A 79 0.17 10.46 -11.96
N ILE A 80 -1.06 10.26 -11.53
CA ILE A 80 -1.94 9.21 -12.06
C ILE A 80 -2.35 9.51 -13.50
N LYS A 81 -2.75 10.76 -13.79
CA LYS A 81 -3.17 11.20 -15.13
C LYS A 81 -2.03 11.16 -16.15
N SER A 82 -0.83 11.60 -15.78
CA SER A 82 0.35 11.57 -16.65
C SER A 82 0.80 10.15 -17.01
N ASN A 83 0.36 9.16 -16.23
CA ASN A 83 0.54 7.74 -16.49
C ASN A 83 -0.70 7.08 -17.09
N ASP A 84 -1.62 7.86 -17.69
CA ASP A 84 -2.87 7.40 -18.33
C ASP A 84 -3.79 6.56 -17.43
N SER A 85 -3.68 6.73 -16.11
CA SER A 85 -4.31 5.86 -15.12
C SER A 85 -4.02 4.37 -15.38
N ASP A 86 -2.79 4.05 -15.76
CA ASP A 86 -2.35 2.70 -16.12
C ASP A 86 -1.43 2.12 -15.05
N TYR A 87 -1.76 0.93 -14.54
CA TYR A 87 -0.98 0.25 -13.51
C TYR A 87 0.47 -0.01 -13.94
N LEU A 88 0.69 -0.46 -15.18
CA LEU A 88 2.03 -0.81 -15.67
C LEU A 88 2.89 0.43 -15.86
N LYS A 89 2.30 1.53 -16.35
CA LYS A 89 3.00 2.83 -16.47
C LYS A 89 3.33 3.42 -15.10
N LEU A 90 2.36 3.42 -14.18
CA LEU A 90 2.60 3.84 -12.78
C LEU A 90 3.71 3.02 -12.13
N ARG A 91 3.75 1.70 -12.38
CA ARG A 91 4.78 0.81 -11.86
C ARG A 91 6.15 1.20 -12.38
N GLU A 92 6.27 1.44 -13.68
CA GLU A 92 7.52 1.88 -14.31
C GLU A 92 8.01 3.21 -13.73
N THR A 93 7.12 4.19 -13.65
CA THR A 93 7.41 5.52 -13.12
C THR A 93 7.86 5.47 -11.66
N ILE A 94 7.12 4.77 -10.79
CA ILE A 94 7.38 4.75 -9.35
C ILE A 94 8.53 3.80 -8.98
N GLN A 95 8.62 2.62 -9.60
CA GLN A 95 9.57 1.58 -9.19
C GLN A 95 10.90 1.63 -9.93
N LYS A 96 10.96 2.27 -11.11
CA LYS A 96 12.19 2.38 -11.90
C LYS A 96 12.64 3.83 -12.06
N GLN A 97 11.85 4.67 -12.72
CA GLN A 97 12.27 6.02 -13.10
C GLN A 97 12.51 6.92 -11.88
N HIS A 98 11.61 6.88 -10.89
CA HIS A 98 11.66 7.73 -9.69
C HIS A 98 11.81 6.92 -8.40
N LYS A 99 12.40 5.71 -8.45
CA LYS A 99 12.50 4.77 -7.32
C LYS A 99 12.93 5.41 -6.00
N LYS A 100 13.97 6.25 -6.05
CA LYS A 100 14.53 6.95 -4.87
C LYS A 100 13.56 7.98 -4.27
N GLY A 101 12.69 8.57 -5.08
CA GLY A 101 11.67 9.52 -4.65
C GLY A 101 10.45 8.86 -3.99
N PHE A 102 10.34 7.54 -4.10
CA PHE A 102 9.22 6.77 -3.54
C PHE A 102 9.69 5.72 -2.51
N PRO A 103 10.33 6.12 -1.40
CA PRO A 103 10.69 5.18 -0.33
C PRO A 103 9.47 4.42 0.19
N TYR A 104 9.63 3.11 0.40
CA TYR A 104 8.58 2.12 0.70
C TYR A 104 7.54 1.92 -0.41
N LEU A 105 7.00 2.99 -1.00
CA LEU A 105 5.99 2.91 -2.07
C LEU A 105 6.53 2.26 -3.35
N SER A 106 7.81 2.40 -3.66
CA SER A 106 8.45 1.71 -4.79
C SER A 106 8.65 0.21 -4.59
N GLY A 107 8.39 -0.31 -3.38
CA GLY A 107 8.39 -1.76 -3.13
C GLY A 107 7.10 -2.40 -3.65
N PRO A 108 7.18 -3.61 -4.24
CA PRO A 108 6.04 -4.24 -4.94
C PRO A 108 4.81 -4.41 -4.03
N LYS A 109 5.01 -4.80 -2.76
CA LYS A 109 3.92 -4.97 -1.79
C LYS A 109 3.12 -3.68 -1.56
N ILE A 110 3.81 -2.60 -1.18
CA ILE A 110 3.13 -1.34 -0.82
C ILE A 110 2.57 -0.67 -2.09
N PHE A 111 3.28 -0.79 -3.23
CA PHE A 111 2.79 -0.30 -4.51
C PHE A 111 1.48 -0.97 -4.93
N ASN A 112 1.43 -2.30 -4.93
CA ASN A 112 0.24 -3.04 -5.33
C ASN A 112 -0.94 -2.74 -4.41
N TYR A 113 -0.70 -2.71 -3.10
CA TYR A 113 -1.75 -2.35 -2.16
C TYR A 113 -2.21 -0.89 -2.33
N TRP A 114 -1.31 0.04 -2.63
CA TRP A 114 -1.68 1.42 -2.96
C TRP A 114 -2.57 1.49 -4.22
N CYS A 115 -2.23 0.76 -5.29
CA CYS A 115 -3.06 0.69 -6.50
C CYS A 115 -4.45 0.10 -6.22
N PHE A 116 -4.52 -0.95 -5.38
CA PHE A 116 -5.78 -1.49 -4.89
C PHE A 116 -6.62 -0.43 -4.17
N ILE A 117 -6.02 0.34 -3.24
CA ILE A 117 -6.72 1.41 -2.52
C ILE A 117 -7.23 2.50 -3.47
N LEU A 118 -6.43 2.90 -4.46
CA LEU A 118 -6.84 3.87 -5.47
C LEU A 118 -8.07 3.41 -6.26
N ARG A 119 -8.11 2.14 -6.64
CA ARG A 119 -9.23 1.54 -7.36
C ARG A 119 -10.47 1.44 -6.46
N GLU A 120 -10.32 0.76 -5.33
CA GLU A 120 -11.42 0.37 -4.46
C GLU A 120 -12.06 1.56 -3.73
N TYR A 121 -11.22 2.40 -3.13
CA TYR A 121 -11.69 3.52 -2.29
C TYR A 121 -11.55 4.87 -2.99
N GLY A 122 -10.55 5.01 -3.87
CA GLY A 122 -10.36 6.22 -4.68
C GLY A 122 -11.25 6.29 -5.92
N LYS A 123 -11.94 5.19 -6.28
CA LYS A 123 -12.76 5.06 -7.49
C LYS A 123 -12.02 5.43 -8.78
N ILE A 124 -10.71 5.20 -8.80
CA ILE A 124 -9.87 5.42 -9.98
C ILE A 124 -9.92 4.18 -10.85
N ASN A 125 -10.39 4.33 -12.09
CA ASN A 125 -10.35 3.26 -13.06
C ASN A 125 -8.91 3.07 -13.57
N LEU A 126 -8.20 2.08 -13.02
CA LEU A 126 -6.85 1.74 -13.45
C LEU A 126 -6.90 0.76 -14.61
N LYS A 127 -6.26 1.11 -15.74
CA LYS A 127 -6.00 0.16 -16.83
C LYS A 127 -4.95 -0.85 -16.37
N ASN A 128 -5.01 -2.06 -16.91
CA ASN A 128 -4.07 -3.14 -16.59
C ASN A 128 -4.08 -3.51 -15.08
N ASP A 129 -5.22 -3.33 -14.38
CA ASP A 129 -5.34 -3.60 -12.95
C ASP A 129 -5.42 -5.11 -12.63
N GLU A 130 -5.67 -5.95 -13.63
CA GLU A 130 -5.53 -7.41 -13.57
C GLU A 130 -4.11 -7.86 -13.24
N TYR A 131 -3.11 -7.01 -13.48
CA TYR A 131 -1.71 -7.27 -13.13
C TYR A 131 -1.37 -6.93 -11.68
N ILE A 132 -2.30 -6.36 -10.90
CA ILE A 132 -2.09 -6.11 -9.48
C ILE A 132 -2.05 -7.45 -8.76
N GLU A 133 -0.84 -7.84 -8.35
CA GLU A 133 -0.61 -9.08 -7.62
C GLU A 133 -1.06 -8.99 -6.17
N ILE A 134 -1.57 -10.11 -5.65
CA ILE A 134 -1.68 -10.31 -4.21
C ILE A 134 -0.29 -10.24 -3.58
N ALA A 135 -0.16 -9.51 -2.48
CA ALA A 135 1.10 -9.43 -1.74
C ALA A 135 1.15 -10.49 -0.62
N PRO A 136 1.98 -11.54 -0.72
CA PRO A 136 1.96 -12.64 0.24
C PRO A 136 2.72 -12.26 1.52
N ASP A 137 2.02 -11.61 2.45
CA ASP A 137 2.53 -11.35 3.80
C ASP A 137 2.18 -12.48 4.76
N THR A 138 2.42 -12.30 6.06
CA THR A 138 2.17 -13.35 7.05
C THR A 138 0.75 -13.89 6.98
N HIS A 139 -0.27 -13.04 6.85
CA HIS A 139 -1.67 -13.46 6.80
C HIS A 139 -1.97 -14.22 5.52
N ILE A 140 -1.57 -13.66 4.37
CA ILE A 140 -1.78 -14.33 3.08
C ILE A 140 -0.99 -15.64 3.00
N THR A 141 0.21 -15.70 3.57
CA THR A 141 1.03 -16.93 3.62
C THR A 141 0.33 -17.99 4.47
N GLN A 142 -0.19 -17.65 5.64
CA GLN A 142 -0.95 -18.57 6.48
C GLN A 142 -2.23 -19.08 5.79
N CYS A 143 -2.96 -18.19 5.10
CA CYS A 143 -4.09 -18.58 4.26
C CYS A 143 -3.67 -19.52 3.14
N SER A 144 -2.54 -19.25 2.49
CA SER A 144 -2.02 -20.09 1.39
C SER A 144 -1.73 -21.51 1.87
N VAL A 145 -1.18 -21.66 3.10
CA VAL A 145 -1.00 -22.97 3.73
C VAL A 145 -2.35 -23.64 4.00
N LYS A 146 -3.29 -22.93 4.62
CA LYS A 146 -4.61 -23.50 4.97
C LYS A 146 -5.47 -23.89 3.78
N LEU A 147 -5.32 -23.21 2.66
CA LEU A 147 -6.04 -23.49 1.41
C LEU A 147 -5.29 -24.51 0.53
N GLY A 148 -4.13 -25.02 0.96
CA GLY A 148 -3.37 -26.01 0.21
C GLY A 148 -2.66 -25.46 -1.05
N ILE A 149 -2.48 -24.14 -1.13
CA ILE A 149 -1.76 -23.49 -2.25
C ILE A 149 -0.24 -23.69 -2.11
N ILE A 150 0.22 -23.73 -0.86
CA ILE A 150 1.58 -24.10 -0.48
C ILE A 150 1.53 -25.04 0.72
N THR A 151 2.58 -25.82 0.92
CA THR A 151 2.74 -26.62 2.15
C THR A 151 3.34 -25.78 3.30
N PRO A 152 3.27 -26.25 4.56
CA PRO A 152 3.97 -25.60 5.68
C PRO A 152 5.48 -25.47 5.46
N GLU A 153 6.11 -26.46 4.83
CA GLU A 153 7.54 -26.46 4.52
C GLU A 153 7.87 -25.42 3.45
N GLU A 154 7.01 -25.30 2.44
CA GLU A 154 7.13 -24.29 1.39
C GLU A 154 6.98 -22.89 1.98
N ALA A 155 6.11 -22.66 2.96
CA ALA A 155 5.93 -21.34 3.57
C ALA A 155 7.22 -20.75 4.17
N ALA A 156 8.18 -21.60 4.55
CA ALA A 156 9.50 -21.21 5.05
C ALA A 156 10.57 -21.08 3.96
N THR A 157 10.37 -21.67 2.78
CA THR A 157 11.43 -21.87 1.77
C THR A 157 11.14 -21.20 0.44
N VAL A 158 9.88 -21.11 0.01
CA VAL A 158 9.53 -20.47 -1.25
C VAL A 158 9.49 -18.95 -1.12
N SER A 159 9.91 -18.27 -2.18
CA SER A 159 9.86 -16.81 -2.24
C SER A 159 8.42 -16.31 -2.31
N LYS A 160 8.18 -15.05 -1.92
CA LYS A 160 6.84 -14.46 -1.98
C LYS A 160 6.35 -14.32 -3.43
N GLU A 161 7.26 -14.18 -4.38
CA GLU A 161 6.96 -14.14 -5.82
C GLU A 161 6.37 -15.47 -6.29
N ILE A 162 6.90 -16.61 -5.82
CA ILE A 162 6.35 -17.94 -6.16
C ILE A 162 4.94 -18.10 -5.58
N ILE A 163 4.72 -17.71 -4.32
CA ILE A 163 3.39 -17.77 -3.71
C ILE A 163 2.40 -16.92 -4.52
N SER A 164 2.80 -15.70 -4.91
CA SER A 164 1.98 -14.82 -5.75
C SER A 164 1.67 -15.44 -7.12
N ALA A 165 2.67 -16.05 -7.76
CA ALA A 165 2.49 -16.70 -9.06
C ALA A 165 1.51 -17.88 -8.98
N ARG A 166 1.56 -18.68 -7.90
CA ARG A 166 0.58 -19.76 -7.67
C ARG A 166 -0.83 -19.23 -7.50
N TRP A 167 -1.00 -18.16 -6.74
CA TRP A 167 -2.31 -17.48 -6.62
C TRP A 167 -2.83 -17.02 -7.98
N ARG A 168 -1.99 -16.41 -8.82
CA ARG A 168 -2.39 -16.03 -10.17
C ARG A 168 -2.81 -17.24 -11.01
N SER A 169 -2.00 -18.30 -11.02
CA SER A 169 -2.30 -19.50 -11.82
C SER A 169 -3.62 -20.14 -11.41
N ILE A 170 -3.92 -20.24 -10.10
CA ILE A 170 -5.18 -20.80 -9.62
C ILE A 170 -6.39 -19.95 -10.01
N LEU A 171 -6.20 -18.64 -10.18
CA LEU A 171 -7.26 -17.69 -10.50
C LEU A 171 -7.39 -17.37 -11.99
N GLU A 172 -6.49 -17.88 -12.85
CA GLU A 172 -6.39 -17.51 -14.28
C GLU A 172 -7.69 -17.74 -15.07
N HIS A 173 -8.47 -18.75 -14.69
CA HIS A 173 -9.74 -19.09 -15.33
C HIS A 173 -10.97 -18.64 -14.52
N THR A 174 -10.75 -17.75 -13.55
CA THR A 174 -11.81 -17.16 -12.74
C THR A 174 -12.01 -15.69 -13.09
N ALA A 175 -13.14 -15.12 -12.70
CA ALA A 175 -13.36 -13.68 -12.79
C ALA A 175 -12.68 -12.88 -11.66
N ILE A 176 -11.94 -13.56 -10.76
CA ILE A 176 -11.36 -12.97 -9.56
C ILE A 176 -9.92 -12.57 -9.83
N LYS A 177 -9.61 -11.28 -9.68
CA LYS A 177 -8.23 -10.79 -9.79
C LYS A 177 -7.45 -11.17 -8.53
N PRO A 178 -6.15 -11.51 -8.61
CA PRO A 178 -5.37 -11.93 -7.44
C PRO A 178 -5.47 -10.99 -6.23
N ILE A 179 -5.38 -9.67 -6.46
CA ILE A 179 -5.46 -8.69 -5.38
C ILE A 179 -6.81 -8.66 -4.65
N GLU A 180 -7.90 -9.11 -5.29
CA GLU A 180 -9.25 -9.14 -4.69
C GLU A 180 -9.37 -10.22 -3.63
N MET A 181 -8.50 -11.22 -3.66
CA MET A 181 -8.37 -12.19 -2.58
C MET A 181 -7.70 -11.59 -1.34
N HIS A 182 -7.01 -10.46 -1.44
CA HIS A 182 -6.28 -9.90 -0.30
C HIS A 182 -7.20 -9.53 0.88
N PRO A 183 -8.29 -8.76 0.73
CA PRO A 183 -9.20 -8.48 1.83
C PRO A 183 -9.83 -9.71 2.51
N PRO A 184 -10.51 -10.64 1.79
CA PRO A 184 -11.18 -11.76 2.44
C PRO A 184 -10.21 -12.68 3.18
N LEU A 185 -9.03 -12.96 2.59
CA LEU A 185 -8.01 -13.80 3.23
C LEU A 185 -7.43 -13.11 4.48
N TRP A 186 -7.16 -11.81 4.38
CA TRP A 186 -6.66 -11.05 5.52
C TRP A 186 -7.65 -11.06 6.68
N PHE A 187 -8.95 -10.84 6.42
CA PHE A 187 -9.98 -10.90 7.45
C PHE A 187 -10.12 -12.29 8.06
N TRP A 188 -10.08 -13.34 7.23
CA TRP A 188 -10.17 -14.72 7.70
C TRP A 188 -9.00 -15.07 8.63
N SER A 189 -7.76 -14.74 8.24
CA SER A 189 -6.58 -14.93 9.09
C SER A 189 -6.64 -14.14 10.39
N ARG A 190 -7.07 -12.87 10.32
CA ARG A 190 -7.21 -12.01 11.50
C ARG A 190 -8.26 -12.48 12.49
N ASN A 191 -9.30 -13.17 12.01
CA ASN A 191 -10.31 -13.80 12.85
C ASN A 191 -9.89 -15.20 13.33
N ASN A 192 -8.58 -15.51 13.36
CA ASN A 192 -8.04 -16.82 13.71
C ASN A 192 -8.67 -17.98 12.93
N PHE A 193 -9.08 -17.71 11.68
CA PHE A 193 -9.74 -18.67 10.80
C PHE A 193 -11.07 -19.21 11.33
N GLN A 194 -11.67 -18.54 12.32
CA GLN A 194 -12.96 -18.92 12.87
C GLN A 194 -14.08 -18.58 11.87
N PHE A 195 -14.99 -19.54 11.71
CA PHE A 195 -16.24 -19.37 10.97
C PHE A 195 -17.39 -19.95 11.80
N GLN A 196 -18.57 -19.34 11.70
CA GLN A 196 -19.81 -19.89 12.22
C GLN A 196 -20.70 -20.16 11.00
N LEU A 197 -21.17 -21.40 10.88
CA LEU A 197 -22.23 -21.73 9.93
C LEU A 197 -23.55 -21.47 10.66
N SER A 198 -24.35 -20.55 10.11
CA SER A 198 -25.73 -20.29 10.53
C SER A 198 -26.65 -21.42 10.07
#